data_AF-A0A1V6D440-F1
#
_entry.id   AF-A0A1V6D440-F1
#
_cell.length_a   1.000
_cell.length_b   1.000
_cell.length_c   1.000
_cell.angle_alpha   90.00
_cell.angle_beta   90.00
_cell.angle_gamma   90.00
#
_symmetry.space_group_name_H-M   'P 1'
#
loop_
_entity.id
_entity.type
_entity.pdbx_description
1 polymer ?
#
loop_
_entity_poly.entity_id
_entity_poly.type
_entity_poly.pdbx_seq_one_letter_code
_entity_poly.pdbx_strand_id
1 'polypeptide(L)'
;MHIRIGIENNIEGRTLAWALDYPGCFAYGMDEAEALINLPRALLEYDYWIKNHTDDPWVNFTDMGMVVVEKYDTFRLGADYLPAPAGEGYEINAWFIDDWRPLSMVEIEQGLMIFRWQREELLAGLTTLPPQLLEKDFPNQRWTILGIAKHVANAELWYLQRMDLVNLTRQEFPTETTARLAHTANLIEQTFPQFADKTVVRGIEGEIWSYRKILRRTLWHQRDHIEHIKQLAFSET
;
A
#
# COMPACT_ATOMS: atom_id res chain seq x y z
N MET A 1 -8.29 -17.93 16.31
CA MET A 1 -7.59 -16.62 16.27
C MET A 1 -8.41 -15.74 15.33
N HIS A 2 -8.74 -14.51 15.72
CA HIS A 2 -9.57 -13.66 14.87
C HIS A 2 -8.71 -12.74 14.00
N ILE A 3 -9.09 -12.58 12.73
CA ILE A 3 -8.49 -11.63 11.80
C ILE A 3 -8.96 -10.23 12.20
N ARG A 4 -8.02 -9.35 12.58
CA ARG A 4 -8.32 -7.98 13.01
C ARG A 4 -8.45 -7.07 11.80
N ILE A 5 -9.56 -6.35 11.74
CA ILE A 5 -9.92 -5.49 10.61
C ILE A 5 -9.93 -4.03 11.05
N GLY A 6 -9.16 -3.20 10.34
CA GLY A 6 -9.30 -1.75 10.37
C GLY A 6 -10.17 -1.30 9.20
N ILE A 7 -11.15 -0.43 9.44
CA ILE A 7 -11.98 0.17 8.38
C ILE A 7 -11.51 1.60 8.16
N GLU A 8 -11.14 1.93 6.93
CA GLU A 8 -10.85 3.30 6.50
C GLU A 8 -11.94 3.77 5.53
N ASN A 9 -12.80 4.66 6.01
CA ASN A 9 -13.91 5.22 5.23
C ASN A 9 -13.48 6.47 4.46
N ASN A 10 -14.13 6.70 3.33
CA ASN A 10 -13.97 7.87 2.46
C ASN A 10 -12.62 8.00 1.74
N ILE A 11 -11.72 7.02 1.87
CA ILE A 11 -10.47 6.98 1.09
C ILE A 11 -10.81 6.88 -0.40
N GLU A 12 -10.40 7.90 -1.16
CA GLU A 12 -10.72 8.02 -2.59
C GLU A 12 -12.22 7.86 -2.92
N GLY A 13 -13.10 8.27 -1.99
CA GLY A 13 -14.55 8.15 -2.14
C GLY A 13 -15.10 6.73 -1.98
N ARG A 14 -14.33 5.82 -1.38
CA ARG A 14 -14.70 4.42 -1.10
C ARG A 14 -14.35 4.04 0.34
N THR A 15 -14.69 2.82 0.73
CA THR A 15 -14.27 2.22 2.00
C THR A 15 -13.23 1.13 1.76
N LEU A 16 -12.22 1.09 2.61
CA LEU A 16 -11.12 0.12 2.57
C LEU A 16 -11.08 -0.68 3.88
N ALA A 17 -11.26 -1.99 3.77
CA ALA A 17 -11.08 -2.93 4.87
C ALA A 17 -9.65 -3.48 4.85
N TRP A 18 -8.90 -3.22 5.92
CA TRP A 18 -7.52 -3.64 6.12
C TRP A 18 -7.47 -4.90 6.97
N ALA A 19 -6.85 -5.98 6.48
CA ALA A 19 -6.48 -7.11 7.33
C ALA A 19 -5.19 -6.75 8.10
N LEU A 20 -5.30 -6.20 9.30
CA LEU A 20 -4.18 -5.54 10.01
C LEU A 20 -3.00 -6.47 10.32
N ASP A 21 -3.27 -7.76 10.49
CA ASP A 21 -2.25 -8.80 10.73
C ASP A 21 -1.65 -9.39 9.45
N TYR A 22 -2.17 -9.00 8.28
CA TYR A 22 -1.76 -9.51 6.96
C TYR A 22 -1.47 -8.35 6.01
N PRO A 23 -0.36 -7.62 6.20
CA PRO A 23 -0.03 -6.45 5.39
C PRO A 23 -0.04 -6.76 3.89
N GLY A 24 -0.69 -5.90 3.09
CA GLY A 24 -0.90 -6.12 1.66
C GLY A 24 -2.19 -6.91 1.33
N CYS A 25 -2.91 -7.43 2.32
CA CYS A 25 -4.26 -7.97 2.16
C CYS A 25 -5.32 -6.95 2.59
N PHE A 26 -6.24 -6.63 1.68
CA PHE A 26 -7.27 -5.63 1.87
C PHE A 26 -8.42 -5.84 0.89
N ALA A 27 -9.56 -5.18 1.13
CA ALA A 27 -10.66 -5.15 0.18
C ALA A 27 -11.33 -3.77 0.17
N TYR A 28 -11.73 -3.32 -1.02
CA TYR A 28 -12.58 -2.14 -1.16
C TYR A 28 -14.06 -2.52 -1.17
N GLY A 29 -14.88 -1.55 -0.81
CA GLY A 29 -16.32 -1.50 -1.08
C GLY A 29 -16.76 -0.05 -1.25
N MET A 30 -17.94 0.16 -1.83
CA MET A 30 -18.59 1.47 -1.86
C MET A 30 -18.91 1.95 -0.44
N ASP A 31 -19.18 1.01 0.46
CA ASP A 31 -19.36 1.24 1.90
C ASP A 31 -18.68 0.13 2.73
N GLU A 32 -18.79 0.26 4.05
CA GLU A 32 -18.23 -0.72 5.00
C GLU A 32 -18.79 -2.13 4.80
N ALA A 33 -20.09 -2.26 4.50
CA ALA A 33 -20.72 -3.56 4.36
C ALA A 33 -20.16 -4.30 3.15
N GLU A 34 -20.04 -3.62 2.01
CA GLU A 34 -19.44 -4.18 0.81
C GLU A 34 -17.95 -4.53 1.01
N ALA A 35 -17.18 -3.65 1.67
CA ALA A 35 -15.77 -3.91 1.95
C ALA A 35 -15.58 -5.17 2.82
N LEU A 36 -16.45 -5.37 3.83
CA LEU A 36 -16.45 -6.54 4.69
C LEU A 36 -16.92 -7.82 3.98
N ILE A 37 -17.86 -7.71 3.02
CA ILE A 37 -18.29 -8.83 2.18
C ILE A 37 -17.16 -9.29 1.24
N ASN A 38 -16.37 -8.34 0.73
CA ASN A 38 -15.28 -8.62 -0.21
C ASN A 38 -14.02 -9.17 0.49
N LEU A 39 -13.79 -8.84 1.76
CA LEU A 39 -12.56 -9.20 2.48
C LEU A 39 -12.29 -10.71 2.58
N PRO A 40 -13.26 -11.61 2.86
CA PRO A 40 -13.03 -13.06 2.85
C PRO A 40 -12.41 -13.57 1.56
N ARG A 41 -12.88 -13.06 0.41
CA ARG A 41 -12.32 -13.44 -0.88
C ARG A 41 -10.88 -12.95 -1.01
N ALA A 42 -10.61 -11.70 -0.64
CA ALA A 42 -9.26 -11.14 -0.67
C ALA A 42 -8.29 -11.94 0.22
N LEU A 43 -8.73 -12.41 1.39
CA LEU A 43 -7.94 -13.27 2.27
C LEU A 43 -7.60 -14.62 1.62
N LEU A 44 -8.57 -15.27 0.98
CA LEU A 44 -8.32 -16.54 0.29
C LEU A 44 -7.39 -16.37 -0.92
N GLU A 45 -7.57 -15.29 -1.69
CA GLU A 45 -6.68 -14.94 -2.80
C GLU A 45 -5.26 -14.64 -2.29
N TYR A 46 -5.14 -13.95 -1.17
CA TYR A 46 -3.86 -13.67 -0.51
C TYR A 46 -3.17 -14.94 -0.01
N ASP A 47 -3.89 -15.85 0.66
CA ASP A 47 -3.37 -17.14 1.10
C ASP A 47 -2.84 -17.98 -0.07
N TYR A 48 -3.66 -18.11 -1.13
CA TYR A 48 -3.24 -18.79 -2.35
C TYR A 48 -2.02 -18.13 -2.98
N TRP A 49 -1.98 -16.80 -3.01
CA TRP A 49 -0.86 -16.05 -3.56
C TRP A 49 0.44 -16.29 -2.78
N ILE A 50 0.42 -16.27 -1.45
CA ILE A 50 1.59 -16.57 -0.61
C ILE A 50 2.09 -18.00 -0.87
N LYS A 51 1.18 -18.99 -0.90
CA LYS A 51 1.51 -20.40 -1.14
C LYS A 51 2.15 -20.66 -2.51
N ASN A 52 1.91 -19.80 -3.50
CA ASN A 52 2.55 -19.93 -4.81
C ASN A 52 3.97 -19.34 -4.86
N HIS A 53 4.35 -18.52 -3.88
CA HIS A 53 5.65 -17.84 -3.86
C HIS A 53 6.67 -18.47 -2.91
N THR A 54 6.24 -19.34 -1.99
CA THR A 54 7.14 -19.97 -1.02
C THR A 54 6.66 -21.37 -0.63
N ASP A 55 7.62 -22.27 -0.42
CA ASP A 55 7.38 -23.61 0.13
C ASP A 55 7.06 -23.58 1.64
N ASP A 56 7.35 -22.46 2.33
CA ASP A 56 7.14 -22.26 3.78
C ASP A 56 6.11 -21.15 4.07
N PRO A 57 4.83 -21.30 3.68
CA PRO A 57 3.81 -20.27 3.88
C PRO A 57 3.47 -20.07 5.36
N TRP A 58 3.40 -18.81 5.80
CA TRP A 58 3.01 -18.45 7.17
C TRP A 58 1.51 -18.12 7.31
N VAL A 59 0.78 -18.08 6.20
CA VAL A 59 -0.65 -17.81 6.17
C VAL A 59 -1.41 -19.13 6.08
N ASN A 60 -2.38 -19.30 6.97
CA ASN A 60 -3.29 -20.43 6.90
C ASN A 60 -4.64 -20.06 7.55
N PHE A 61 -5.66 -19.86 6.72
CA PHE A 61 -7.00 -19.52 7.17
C PHE A 61 -7.83 -20.79 7.39
N THR A 62 -7.56 -21.52 8.48
CA THR A 62 -8.41 -22.66 8.89
C THR A 62 -9.73 -22.22 9.53
N ASP A 63 -9.75 -21.01 10.10
CA ASP A 63 -10.90 -20.33 10.68
C ASP A 63 -10.81 -18.84 10.30
N MET A 64 -11.87 -18.32 9.66
CA MET A 64 -11.97 -16.92 9.22
C MET A 64 -12.87 -16.11 10.15
N GLY A 65 -12.79 -16.35 11.45
CA GLY A 65 -13.38 -15.44 12.43
C GLY A 65 -12.80 -14.04 12.24
N MET A 66 -13.60 -13.09 11.78
CA MET A 66 -13.19 -11.71 11.51
C MET A 66 -13.77 -10.76 12.55
N VAL A 67 -12.99 -9.77 12.97
CA VAL A 67 -13.43 -8.74 13.92
C VAL A 67 -12.95 -7.36 13.49
N VAL A 68 -13.90 -6.43 13.34
CA VAL A 68 -13.57 -5.01 13.19
C VAL A 68 -13.08 -4.49 14.53
N VAL A 69 -11.82 -4.08 14.59
CA VAL A 69 -11.20 -3.57 15.82
C VAL A 69 -11.20 -2.05 15.87
N GLU A 70 -11.28 -1.39 14.71
CA GLU A 70 -11.23 0.06 14.62
C GLU A 70 -11.81 0.56 13.30
N LYS A 71 -12.34 1.78 13.33
CA LYS A 71 -12.82 2.51 12.16
C LYS A 71 -12.20 3.90 12.15
N TYR A 72 -11.83 4.38 10.97
CA TYR A 72 -11.26 5.68 10.75
C TYR A 72 -11.95 6.34 9.56
N ASP A 73 -12.52 7.52 9.78
CA ASP A 73 -13.07 8.34 8.70
C ASP A 73 -11.98 9.30 8.20
N THR A 74 -11.58 9.18 6.94
CA THR A 74 -10.66 10.15 6.35
C THR A 74 -11.31 11.53 6.33
N PHE A 75 -10.48 12.55 6.52
CA PHE A 75 -10.87 13.95 6.44
C PHE A 75 -9.79 14.72 5.70
N ARG A 76 -10.10 15.95 5.28
CA ARG A 76 -9.15 16.78 4.52
C ARG A 76 -8.76 18.02 5.32
N LEU A 77 -7.52 18.45 5.17
CA LEU A 77 -7.00 19.69 5.75
C LEU A 77 -6.60 20.68 4.64
N GLY A 78 -6.96 21.93 4.82
CA GLY A 78 -6.47 23.05 4.01
C GLY A 78 -5.01 23.38 4.32
N ALA A 79 -4.43 24.30 3.55
CA ALA A 79 -3.06 24.79 3.80
C ALA A 79 -2.92 25.54 5.15
N ASP A 80 -4.04 25.96 5.72
CA ASP A 80 -4.18 26.58 7.04
C ASP A 80 -4.42 25.56 8.17
N TYR A 81 -4.39 24.26 7.86
CA TYR A 81 -4.67 23.16 8.78
C TYR A 81 -6.10 23.16 9.36
N LEU A 82 -7.05 23.81 8.69
CA LEU A 82 -8.47 23.71 9.01
C LEU A 82 -9.15 22.65 8.13
N PRO A 83 -10.31 22.09 8.56
CA PRO A 83 -11.06 21.14 7.75
C PRO A 83 -11.38 21.71 6.36
N ALA A 84 -11.02 20.96 5.31
CA ALA A 84 -11.28 21.30 3.93
C ALA A 84 -12.44 20.47 3.36
N PRO A 85 -13.21 21.03 2.40
CA PRO A 85 -14.28 20.30 1.73
C PRO A 85 -13.73 19.20 0.81
N ALA A 86 -14.62 18.30 0.37
CA ALA A 86 -14.26 17.24 -0.56
C ALA A 86 -13.69 17.80 -1.87
N GLY A 87 -12.60 17.20 -2.35
CA GLY A 87 -11.90 17.65 -3.56
C GLY A 87 -10.87 18.76 -3.34
N GLU A 88 -10.80 19.32 -2.13
CA GLU A 88 -9.83 20.35 -1.74
C GLU A 88 -8.90 19.85 -0.64
N GLY A 89 -7.75 20.52 -0.49
CA GLY A 89 -6.80 20.21 0.57
C GLY A 89 -6.16 18.81 0.49
N TYR A 90 -5.43 18.49 1.56
CA TYR A 90 -4.70 17.24 1.74
C TYR A 90 -5.55 16.24 2.52
N GLU A 91 -5.66 15.00 2.03
CA GLU A 91 -6.41 13.94 2.71
C GLU A 91 -5.58 13.31 3.82
N ILE A 92 -6.14 13.24 5.02
CA ILE A 92 -5.55 12.56 6.17
C ILE A 92 -6.04 11.12 6.18
N ASN A 93 -5.13 10.19 5.91
CA ASN A 93 -5.41 8.76 5.86
C ASN A 93 -5.32 8.10 7.24
N ALA A 94 -5.82 6.86 7.31
CA ALA A 94 -6.02 6.15 8.56
C ALA A 94 -4.75 6.01 9.41
N TRP A 95 -4.92 6.39 10.67
CA TRP A 95 -4.09 6.00 11.79
C TRP A 95 -4.93 5.09 12.67
N PHE A 96 -4.57 3.81 12.74
CA PHE A 96 -5.20 2.87 13.65
C PHE A 96 -4.39 2.79 14.95
N ILE A 97 -5.02 2.53 16.09
CA ILE A 97 -4.36 2.22 17.36
C ILE A 97 -3.33 1.08 17.18
N ASP A 98 -3.60 0.10 16.30
CA ASP A 98 -2.61 -0.96 15.99
C ASP A 98 -1.31 -0.39 15.43
N ASP A 99 -1.32 0.77 14.75
CA ASP A 99 -0.11 1.41 14.19
C ASP A 99 0.89 1.85 15.29
N TRP A 100 0.53 1.85 16.58
CA TRP A 100 1.46 1.99 17.71
C TRP A 100 2.28 0.72 18.01
N ARG A 101 1.75 -0.47 17.65
CA ARG A 101 2.38 -1.76 17.97
C ARG A 101 3.71 -1.88 17.22
N PRO A 102 4.84 -2.12 17.90
CA PRO A 102 6.12 -2.27 17.22
C PRO A 102 6.05 -3.45 16.25
N LEU A 103 6.80 -3.36 15.15
CA LEU A 103 6.97 -4.47 14.22
C LEU A 103 8.00 -5.44 14.79
N SER A 104 7.68 -6.73 14.81
CA SER A 104 8.66 -7.78 15.06
C SER A 104 9.55 -8.00 13.82
N MET A 105 10.72 -8.62 14.01
CA MET A 105 11.57 -9.00 12.89
C MET A 105 10.85 -9.93 11.89
N VAL A 106 10.05 -10.87 12.39
CA VAL A 106 9.27 -11.80 11.54
C VAL A 106 8.27 -11.05 10.66
N GLU A 107 7.53 -10.08 11.22
CA GLU A 107 6.60 -9.25 10.44
C GLU A 107 7.33 -8.43 9.36
N ILE A 108 8.55 -7.96 9.66
CA ILE A 108 9.37 -7.20 8.71
C ILE A 108 9.88 -8.11 7.58
N GLU A 109 10.40 -9.29 7.92
CA GLU A 109 10.89 -10.26 6.94
C GLU A 109 9.77 -10.70 5.99
N GLN A 110 8.61 -11.06 6.53
CA GLN A 110 7.42 -11.41 5.74
C GLN A 110 6.95 -10.22 4.89
N GLY A 111 6.93 -9.00 5.46
CA GLY A 111 6.62 -7.78 4.74
C GLY A 111 7.55 -7.52 3.56
N LEU A 112 8.85 -7.75 3.73
CA LEU A 112 9.85 -7.63 2.67
C LEU A 112 9.73 -8.74 1.60
N MET A 113 9.35 -9.96 1.98
CA MET A 113 9.03 -11.02 1.02
C MET A 113 7.85 -10.61 0.13
N ILE A 114 6.75 -10.13 0.74
CA ILE A 114 5.58 -9.63 0.02
C ILE A 114 5.97 -8.47 -0.91
N PHE A 115 6.76 -7.51 -0.41
CA PHE A 115 7.24 -6.37 -1.19
C PHE A 115 8.00 -6.83 -2.44
N ARG A 116 8.92 -7.78 -2.30
CA ARG A 116 9.74 -8.31 -3.40
C ARG A 116 8.89 -9.01 -4.44
N TRP A 117 7.98 -9.89 -4.03
CA TRP A 117 7.09 -10.60 -4.96
C TRP A 117 6.17 -9.64 -5.72
N GLN A 118 5.59 -8.65 -5.03
CA GLN A 118 4.83 -7.58 -5.71
C GLN A 118 5.71 -6.80 -6.70
N ARG A 119 6.96 -6.49 -6.32
CA ARG A 119 7.90 -5.79 -7.19
C ARG A 119 8.23 -6.60 -8.43
N GLU A 120 8.47 -7.90 -8.28
CA GLU A 120 8.72 -8.84 -9.37
C GLU A 120 7.53 -8.88 -10.33
N GLU A 121 6.30 -8.99 -9.82
CA GLU A 121 5.08 -8.93 -10.63
C GLU A 121 4.96 -7.63 -11.44
N LEU A 122 5.20 -6.49 -10.77
CA LEU A 122 5.17 -5.18 -11.42
C LEU A 122 6.20 -5.10 -12.55
N LEU A 123 7.45 -5.49 -12.28
CA LEU A 123 8.52 -5.46 -13.29
C LEU A 123 8.26 -6.45 -14.42
N ALA A 124 7.73 -7.64 -14.13
CA ALA A 124 7.32 -8.60 -15.14
C ALA A 124 6.25 -7.99 -16.08
N GLY A 125 5.24 -7.31 -15.53
CA GLY A 125 4.26 -6.58 -16.33
C GLY A 125 4.91 -5.50 -17.21
N LEU A 126 5.79 -4.66 -16.66
CA LEU A 126 6.46 -3.60 -17.41
C LEU A 126 7.40 -4.12 -18.51
N THR A 127 7.96 -5.33 -18.37
CA THR A 127 8.87 -5.91 -19.37
C THR A 127 8.15 -6.74 -20.43
N THR A 128 6.94 -7.22 -20.16
CA THR A 128 6.21 -8.13 -21.08
C THR A 128 5.12 -7.43 -21.89
N LEU A 129 4.55 -6.33 -21.37
CA LEU A 129 3.53 -5.58 -22.10
C LEU A 129 4.14 -4.83 -23.31
N PRO A 130 3.38 -4.67 -24.42
CA PRO A 130 3.85 -3.90 -25.58
C PRO A 130 4.20 -2.46 -25.20
N PRO A 131 5.32 -1.89 -25.69
CA PRO A 131 5.72 -0.52 -25.36
C PRO A 131 4.64 0.54 -25.64
N GLN A 132 3.86 0.36 -26.70
CA GLN A 132 2.77 1.27 -27.06
C GLN A 132 1.64 1.26 -26.01
N LEU A 133 1.41 0.12 -25.35
CA LEU A 133 0.40 0.01 -24.30
C LEU A 133 0.89 0.67 -23.00
N LEU A 134 2.18 0.58 -22.72
CA LEU A 134 2.81 1.18 -21.53
C LEU A 134 2.69 2.71 -21.51
N GLU A 135 2.76 3.33 -22.68
CA GLU A 135 2.70 4.80 -22.88
C GLU A 135 1.31 5.31 -23.30
N LYS A 136 0.34 4.41 -23.50
CA LYS A 136 -1.01 4.77 -23.93
C LYS A 136 -1.75 5.57 -22.86
N ASP A 137 -2.48 6.59 -23.32
CA ASP A 137 -3.50 7.26 -22.52
C ASP A 137 -4.79 6.43 -22.49
N PHE A 138 -5.37 6.30 -21.29
CA PHE A 138 -6.62 5.57 -21.08
C PHE A 138 -7.75 6.53 -20.69
N PRO A 139 -8.96 6.40 -21.26
CA PRO A 139 -10.09 7.25 -20.89
C PRO A 139 -10.37 7.22 -19.39
N ASN A 140 -10.61 8.40 -18.80
CA ASN A 140 -10.87 8.59 -17.36
C ASN A 140 -9.71 8.16 -16.43
N GLN A 141 -8.52 7.90 -16.97
CA GLN A 141 -7.33 7.62 -16.17
C GLN A 141 -6.44 8.84 -16.10
N ARG A 142 -5.87 9.07 -14.90
CA ARG A 142 -4.94 10.18 -14.68
C ARG A 142 -3.57 9.95 -15.30
N TRP A 143 -3.16 8.69 -15.43
CA TRP A 143 -1.81 8.29 -15.81
C TRP A 143 -1.83 7.11 -16.77
N THR A 144 -0.80 7.03 -17.61
CA THR A 144 -0.42 5.83 -18.37
C THR A 144 0.07 4.73 -17.42
N ILE A 145 0.25 3.49 -17.91
CA ILE A 145 0.83 2.40 -17.10
C ILE A 145 2.22 2.78 -16.56
N LEU A 146 3.09 3.37 -17.40
CA LEU A 146 4.39 3.87 -16.92
C LEU A 146 4.25 5.01 -15.91
N GLY A 147 3.23 5.86 -16.06
CA GLY A 147 2.92 6.91 -15.11
C GLY A 147 2.49 6.35 -13.74
N ILE A 148 1.67 5.31 -13.71
CA ILE A 148 1.26 4.60 -12.48
C ILE A 148 2.49 3.96 -11.82
N ALA A 149 3.31 3.23 -12.57
CA ALA A 149 4.54 2.64 -12.05
C ALA A 149 5.49 3.70 -11.46
N LYS A 150 5.64 4.84 -12.13
CA LYS A 150 6.42 5.97 -11.60
C LYS A 150 5.80 6.56 -10.34
N HIS A 151 4.47 6.62 -10.25
CA HIS A 151 3.75 7.08 -9.07
C HIS A 151 3.99 6.18 -7.86
N VAL A 152 4.03 4.85 -8.04
CA VAL A 152 4.38 3.89 -6.97
C VAL A 152 5.74 4.23 -6.35
N ALA A 153 6.80 4.38 -7.15
CA ALA A 153 8.11 4.76 -6.62
C ALA A 153 8.10 6.13 -5.92
N ASN A 154 7.36 7.11 -6.45
CA ASN A 154 7.27 8.41 -5.79
C ASN A 154 6.59 8.33 -4.42
N ALA A 155 5.53 7.51 -4.30
CA ALA A 155 4.82 7.31 -3.04
C ALA A 155 5.69 6.58 -2.01
N GLU A 156 6.45 5.56 -2.43
CA GLU A 156 7.41 4.85 -1.57
C GLU A 156 8.46 5.80 -0.98
N LEU A 157 9.09 6.63 -1.82
CA LEU A 157 10.02 7.64 -1.34
C LEU A 157 9.35 8.63 -0.38
N TRP A 158 8.14 9.07 -0.71
CA TRP A 158 7.38 10.00 0.12
C TRP A 158 7.07 9.40 1.50
N TYR A 159 6.66 8.13 1.58
CA TYR A 159 6.45 7.43 2.85
C TYR A 159 7.71 7.41 3.71
N LEU A 160 8.88 7.09 3.13
CA LEU A 160 10.15 7.11 3.86
C LEU A 160 10.49 8.51 4.39
N GLN A 161 10.19 9.56 3.63
CA GLN A 161 10.40 10.95 4.04
C GLN A 161 9.48 11.37 5.21
N ARG A 162 8.26 10.82 5.32
CA ARG A 162 7.35 11.12 6.46
C ARG A 162 7.96 10.72 7.81
N MET A 163 8.85 9.73 7.80
CA MET A 163 9.59 9.27 8.99
C MET A 163 11.06 9.70 9.01
N ASP A 164 11.47 10.61 8.11
CA ASP A 164 12.83 11.17 8.03
C ASP A 164 13.90 10.07 7.89
N LEU A 165 13.56 9.03 7.13
CA LEU A 165 14.42 7.87 6.89
C LEU A 165 15.35 8.08 5.70
N VAL A 166 15.02 9.04 4.84
CA VAL A 166 15.75 9.36 3.63
C VAL A 166 15.72 10.87 3.43
N ASN A 167 16.89 11.45 3.17
CA ASN A 167 17.03 12.84 2.77
C ASN A 167 17.54 12.90 1.34
N LEU A 168 16.61 12.82 0.39
CA LEU A 168 16.88 12.92 -1.05
C LEU A 168 16.11 14.09 -1.64
N THR A 169 16.80 14.89 -2.43
CA THR A 169 16.21 15.94 -3.26
C THR A 169 15.61 15.34 -4.53
N ARG A 170 14.67 16.07 -5.13
CA ARG A 170 14.04 15.67 -6.40
C ARG A 170 15.06 15.47 -7.54
N GLN A 171 16.20 16.16 -7.48
CA GLN A 171 17.27 16.08 -8.49
C GLN A 171 18.10 14.81 -8.37
N GLU A 172 18.23 14.26 -7.16
CA GLU A 172 18.95 13.01 -6.90
C GLU A 172 18.11 11.77 -7.26
N PHE A 173 16.79 11.94 -7.43
CA PHE A 173 15.89 10.84 -7.72
C PHE A 173 15.83 10.52 -9.23
N PRO A 174 16.14 9.28 -9.68
CA PRO A 174 16.31 8.94 -11.10
C PRO A 174 15.15 9.39 -11.98
N THR A 175 15.32 9.76 -13.25
CA THR A 175 14.18 10.19 -14.10
C THR A 175 13.37 9.01 -14.64
N GLU A 176 14.08 7.97 -15.08
CA GLU A 176 13.52 6.75 -15.68
C GLU A 176 12.73 5.91 -14.68
N THR A 177 11.56 5.41 -15.09
CA THR A 177 10.62 4.71 -14.22
C THR A 177 11.23 3.47 -13.58
N THR A 178 11.85 2.58 -14.36
CA THR A 178 12.45 1.35 -13.83
C THR A 178 13.63 1.64 -12.89
N ALA A 179 14.43 2.67 -13.20
CA ALA A 179 15.50 3.13 -12.32
C ALA A 179 14.96 3.71 -10.99
N ARG A 180 13.83 4.43 -11.02
CA ARG A 180 13.14 4.89 -9.79
C ARG A 180 12.69 3.73 -8.93
N LEU A 181 12.02 2.74 -9.53
CA LEU A 181 11.54 1.55 -8.81
C LEU A 181 12.69 0.76 -8.19
N ALA A 182 13.79 0.59 -8.92
CA ALA A 182 14.99 -0.07 -8.40
C ALA A 182 15.60 0.72 -7.23
N HIS A 183 15.62 2.05 -7.34
CA HIS A 183 16.15 2.92 -6.28
C HIS A 183 15.31 2.83 -5.00
N THR A 184 13.98 2.90 -5.09
CA THR A 184 13.11 2.81 -3.91
C THR A 184 13.07 1.42 -3.31
N ALA A 185 13.15 0.36 -4.12
CA ALA A 185 13.32 -0.99 -3.63
C ALA A 185 14.58 -1.12 -2.76
N ASN A 186 15.72 -0.61 -3.22
CA ASN A 186 16.97 -0.61 -2.44
C ASN A 186 16.82 0.16 -1.12
N LEU A 187 16.19 1.33 -1.14
CA LEU A 187 15.95 2.11 0.09
C LEU A 187 15.08 1.35 1.08
N ILE A 188 13.99 0.75 0.61
CA ILE A 188 13.08 -0.04 1.45
C ILE A 188 13.80 -1.24 2.07
N GLU A 189 14.53 -2.02 1.26
CA GLU A 189 15.24 -3.21 1.73
C GLU A 189 16.34 -2.89 2.75
N GLN A 190 16.97 -1.73 2.64
CA GLN A 190 17.97 -1.27 3.62
C GLN A 190 17.34 -0.69 4.90
N THR A 191 16.15 -0.10 4.78
CA THR A 191 15.55 0.69 5.86
C THR A 191 14.64 -0.15 6.76
N PHE A 192 13.75 -0.96 6.17
CA PHE A 192 12.73 -1.70 6.92
C PHE A 192 13.29 -2.66 7.99
N PRO A 193 14.42 -3.38 7.77
CA PRO A 193 15.04 -4.20 8.82
C PRO A 193 15.36 -3.43 10.11
N GLN A 194 15.57 -2.11 10.00
CA GLN A 194 15.89 -1.25 11.13
C GLN A 194 14.67 -0.88 11.99
N PHE A 195 13.45 -1.28 11.60
CA PHE A 195 12.21 -0.97 12.32
C PHE A 195 11.95 -1.91 13.50
N ALA A 196 12.60 -3.07 13.53
CA ALA A 196 12.30 -4.14 14.48
C ALA A 196 12.32 -3.64 15.94
N ASP A 197 11.25 -3.97 16.66
CA ASP A 197 11.05 -3.72 18.09
C ASP A 197 11.13 -2.24 18.50
N LYS A 198 10.99 -1.32 17.53
CA LYS A 198 10.99 0.13 17.77
C LYS A 198 9.58 0.72 17.69
N THR A 199 9.23 1.53 18.68
CA THR A 199 8.04 2.37 18.67
C THR A 199 8.45 3.81 18.36
N VAL A 200 8.47 4.16 17.08
CA VAL A 200 8.72 5.52 16.60
C VAL A 200 7.44 6.04 15.93
N VAL A 201 6.96 7.19 16.39
CA VAL A 201 5.79 7.87 15.85
C VAL A 201 6.12 9.33 15.59
N ARG A 202 5.70 9.84 14.42
CA ARG A 202 5.88 11.25 14.03
C ARG A 202 4.56 11.82 13.53
N GLY A 203 4.30 13.08 13.88
CA GLY A 203 3.24 13.89 13.27
C GLY A 203 3.85 14.81 12.22
N ILE A 204 3.32 14.80 10.99
CA ILE A 204 3.74 15.68 9.90
C ILE A 204 2.53 16.04 9.04
N GLU A 205 2.38 17.33 8.74
CA GLU A 205 1.31 17.87 7.88
C GLU A 205 -0.11 17.43 8.32
N GLY A 206 -0.33 17.33 9.64
CA GLY A 206 -1.62 16.93 10.22
C GLY A 206 -1.88 15.42 10.27
N GLU A 207 -0.92 14.60 9.83
CA GLU A 207 -1.02 13.15 9.81
C GLU A 207 -0.02 12.48 10.75
N ILE A 208 -0.42 11.36 11.37
CA ILE A 208 0.43 10.54 12.23
C ILE A 208 1.01 9.37 11.44
N TRP A 209 2.30 9.12 11.63
CA TRP A 209 3.11 8.12 10.94
C TRP A 209 3.88 7.25 11.93
N SER A 210 3.97 5.95 11.62
CA SER A 210 4.79 4.97 12.33
C SER A 210 5.41 3.99 11.34
N TYR A 211 6.35 3.17 11.82
CA TYR A 211 6.91 2.09 11.01
C TYR A 211 5.88 1.06 10.55
N ARG A 212 4.92 0.70 11.42
CA ARG A 212 3.83 -0.21 11.04
C ARG A 212 2.94 0.40 9.96
N LYS A 213 2.57 1.68 10.09
CA LYS A 213 1.77 2.39 9.07
C LYS A 213 2.52 2.48 7.74
N ILE A 214 3.81 2.81 7.75
CA ILE A 214 4.63 2.84 6.52
C ILE A 214 4.61 1.48 5.83
N LEU A 215 4.94 0.39 6.56
CA LEU A 215 4.95 -0.95 5.98
C LEU A 215 3.57 -1.30 5.38
N ARG A 216 2.49 -1.06 6.13
CA ARG A 216 1.11 -1.30 5.69
C ARG A 216 0.77 -0.53 4.42
N ARG A 217 1.09 0.77 4.38
CA ARG A 217 0.79 1.65 3.23
C ARG A 217 1.65 1.33 2.01
N THR A 218 2.93 1.00 2.19
CA THR A 218 3.81 0.58 1.10
C THR A 218 3.28 -0.68 0.41
N LEU A 219 2.92 -1.71 1.17
CA LEU A 219 2.45 -2.98 0.61
C LEU A 219 1.05 -2.90 -0.01
N TRP A 220 0.16 -2.11 0.59
CA TRP A 220 -1.15 -1.82 0.00
C TRP A 220 -1.02 -1.06 -1.31
N HIS A 221 -0.29 0.06 -1.31
CA HIS A 221 -0.22 0.97 -2.46
C HIS A 221 0.43 0.32 -3.68
N GLN A 222 1.48 -0.47 -3.48
CA GLN A 222 2.09 -1.22 -4.57
C GLN A 222 1.14 -2.29 -5.12
N ARG A 223 0.49 -3.09 -4.26
CA ARG A 223 -0.50 -4.10 -4.71
C ARG A 223 -1.69 -3.46 -5.45
N ASP A 224 -2.24 -2.38 -4.90
CA ASP A 224 -3.37 -1.65 -5.49
C ASP A 224 -3.05 -1.20 -6.93
N HIS A 225 -1.88 -0.59 -7.12
CA HIS A 225 -1.48 -0.13 -8.44
C HIS A 225 -1.04 -1.25 -9.39
N ILE A 226 -0.57 -2.40 -8.89
CA ILE A 226 -0.38 -3.59 -9.73
C ILE A 226 -1.72 -4.06 -10.28
N GLU A 227 -2.78 -4.12 -9.45
CA GLU A 227 -4.11 -4.50 -9.92
C GLU A 227 -4.71 -3.45 -10.87
N HIS A 228 -4.48 -2.16 -10.62
CA HIS A 228 -4.85 -1.09 -11.56
C HIS A 228 -4.16 -1.27 -12.92
N ILE A 229 -2.87 -1.55 -12.95
CA ILE A 229 -2.13 -1.81 -14.19
C ILE A 229 -2.69 -3.05 -14.90
N LYS A 230 -2.98 -4.14 -14.19
CA LYS A 230 -3.61 -5.34 -14.76
C LYS A 230 -4.96 -5.01 -15.40
N GLN A 231 -5.81 -4.23 -14.72
CA GLN A 231 -7.09 -3.81 -15.27
C GLN A 231 -6.92 -3.05 -16.59
N LEU A 232 -5.98 -2.10 -16.67
CA LEU A 232 -5.73 -1.36 -17.91
C LEU A 232 -5.12 -2.23 -19.01
N ALA A 233 -4.25 -3.17 -18.64
CA ALA A 233 -3.61 -4.08 -19.59
C ALA A 233 -4.60 -5.07 -20.23
N PHE A 234 -5.64 -5.49 -19.48
CA PHE A 234 -6.61 -6.49 -19.91
C PHE A 234 -8.01 -5.93 -20.20
N SER A 235 -8.25 -4.63 -20.09
CA SER A 235 -9.56 -4.03 -20.39
C SER A 235 -9.95 -4.03 -21.88
N GLU A 236 -9.04 -4.43 -22.78
CA GLU A 236 -9.28 -4.50 -24.23
C GLU A 236 -9.15 -5.93 -24.82
N THR A 237 -9.08 -6.97 -23.97
CA THR A 237 -9.35 -8.37 -24.39
C THR A 237 -10.79 -8.74 -24.17
#